data_AF-A0A2A9NJJ3-F1
#
_entry.id   AF-A0A2A9NJJ3-F1
#
_cell.length_a   1.000
_cell.length_b   1.000
_cell.length_c   1.000
_cell.angle_alpha   90.00
_cell.angle_beta   90.00
_cell.angle_gamma   90.00
#
_symmetry.space_group_name_H-M   'P 1'
#
loop_
_entity.id
_entity.type
_entity.pdbx_description
1 polymer ?
#
loop_
_entity_poly.entity_id
_entity_poly.type
_entity_poly.pdbx_seq_one_letter_code
_entity_poly.pdbx_strand_id
1 'polypeptide(L)' 'MTTDAAKPFDSSAKADVILRSSDSVDFYFISLLLSAVSPVFSDMFSLNRPGVQQEITNNGLPVVPLPESSKILQFLL' A
#
# COMPACT_ATOMS: atom_id res chain seq x y z
N MET A 1 -4.34 -8.19 14.12
CA MET A 1 -5.44 -8.47 13.19
C MET A 1 -5.53 -7.28 12.28
N THR A 2 -5.39 -7.48 10.98
CA THR A 2 -5.46 -6.41 9.99
C THR A 2 -6.86 -6.39 9.38
N THR A 3 -7.37 -5.21 9.05
CA THR A 3 -8.67 -5.07 8.38
C THR A 3 -8.52 -4.33 7.05
N ASP A 4 -9.34 -4.68 6.07
CA ASP A 4 -9.37 -3.96 4.80
C ASP A 4 -9.96 -2.55 4.99
N ALA A 5 -9.42 -1.59 4.26
CA ALA A 5 -10.03 -0.28 4.12
C ALA A 5 -11.42 -0.38 3.46
N ALA A 6 -12.23 0.67 3.61
CA ALA A 6 -13.48 0.77 2.87
C ALA A 6 -13.22 0.97 1.38
N LYS A 7 -14.25 0.73 0.56
CA LYS A 7 -14.23 1.10 -0.87
C LYS A 7 -13.83 2.57 -1.03
N PRO A 8 -12.99 2.92 -2.02
CA PRO A 8 -12.56 2.08 -3.14
C PRO A 8 -11.25 1.29 -2.93
N PHE A 9 -10.75 1.18 -1.69
CA PHE A 9 -9.42 0.63 -1.38
C PHE A 9 -9.44 -0.76 -0.72
N ASP A 10 -10.57 -1.46 -0.81
CA ASP A 10 -10.75 -2.81 -0.27
C ASP A 10 -10.09 -3.88 -1.16
N SER A 11 -10.04 -5.13 -0.70
CA SER A 11 -9.45 -6.25 -1.44
C SER A 11 -10.12 -6.57 -2.79
N SER A 12 -11.26 -5.96 -3.11
CA SER A 12 -11.90 -6.05 -4.44
C SER A 12 -11.31 -5.09 -5.48
N ALA A 13 -10.46 -4.14 -5.08
CA ALA A 13 -9.82 -3.18 -5.96
C ALA A 13 -8.76 -3.83 -6.87
N LYS A 14 -8.52 -3.21 -8.04
CA LYS A 14 -7.34 -3.54 -8.85
C LYS A 14 -6.11 -2.92 -8.19
N ALA A 15 -5.25 -3.74 -7.61
CA ALA A 15 -4.08 -3.31 -6.87
C ALA A 15 -2.86 -4.19 -7.16
N ASP A 16 -1.69 -3.58 -7.06
CA ASP A 16 -0.37 -4.25 -7.15
C ASP A 16 0.48 -4.01 -5.88
N VAL A 17 -0.03 -3.22 -4.93
CA VAL A 17 0.59 -2.95 -3.62
C VAL A 17 -0.49 -2.77 -2.56
N ILE A 18 -0.15 -3.12 -1.32
CA ILE A 18 -0.95 -2.82 -0.13
C ILE A 18 -0.22 -1.79 0.71
N LEU A 19 -0.85 -0.65 0.98
CA LEU A 19 -0.37 0.32 1.96
C LEU A 19 -0.99 -0.02 3.31
N ARG A 20 -0.19 -0.36 4.31
CA ARG A 20 -0.66 -0.70 5.66
C ARG A 20 -0.48 0.49 6.58
N SER A 21 -1.56 1.02 7.11
CA SER A 21 -1.53 2.10 8.09
C SER A 21 -0.97 1.65 9.44
N SER A 22 -0.58 2.62 10.28
CA SER A 22 -0.07 2.35 11.63
C SER A 22 -1.10 1.72 12.58
N ASP A 23 -2.38 1.91 12.29
CA ASP A 23 -3.52 1.27 12.98
C ASP A 23 -4.00 -0.03 12.30
N SER A 24 -3.15 -0.65 11.47
CA SER A 24 -3.38 -1.98 10.86
C SER A 24 -4.59 -2.06 9.93
N VAL A 25 -4.79 -1.02 9.10
CA VAL A 25 -5.76 -1.02 8.00
C VAL A 25 -5.02 -1.13 6.68
N ASP A 26 -5.42 -2.08 5.83
CA ASP A 26 -4.83 -2.36 4.53
C ASP A 26 -5.57 -1.60 3.42
N PHE A 27 -4.85 -0.77 2.67
CA PHE A 27 -5.35 -0.06 1.50
C PHE A 27 -4.76 -0.69 0.23
N TYR A 28 -5.62 -1.30 -0.58
CA TYR A 28 -5.26 -1.90 -1.85
C TYR A 28 -5.15 -0.80 -2.92
N PHE A 29 -3.96 -0.62 -3.50
CA PHE A 29 -3.67 0.50 -4.40
C PHE A 29 -2.80 0.12 -5.61
N ILE A 30 -2.69 1.06 -6.56
CA ILE A 30 -1.83 0.94 -7.74
C ILE A 30 -0.56 1.77 -7.55
N SER A 31 0.58 1.09 -7.41
CA SER A 31 1.92 1.64 -7.19
C SER A 31 2.31 2.67 -8.24
N LEU A 32 1.95 2.45 -9.51
CA LEU A 32 2.20 3.40 -10.60
C LEU A 32 1.59 4.79 -10.34
N LEU A 33 0.38 4.84 -9.79
CA LEU A 33 -0.28 6.11 -9.48
C LEU A 33 0.44 6.83 -8.33
N LEU A 34 0.86 6.11 -7.30
CA LEU A 34 1.63 6.66 -6.19
C LEU A 34 2.98 7.19 -6.65
N SER A 35 3.70 6.45 -7.50
CA SER A 35 4.97 6.89 -8.10
C SER A 35 4.81 8.17 -8.92
N ALA A 36 3.68 8.31 -9.64
CA ALA A 36 3.44 9.48 -10.48
C ALA A 36 3.18 10.76 -9.66
N VAL A 37 2.64 10.64 -8.44
CA VAL A 37 2.26 11.79 -7.60
C VAL A 37 3.21 12.03 -6.42
N SER A 38 4.12 11.09 -6.13
CA SER A 38 5.04 11.16 -5.00
C SER A 38 6.43 10.63 -5.37
N PRO A 39 7.46 11.50 -5.40
CA PRO A 39 8.84 11.09 -5.58
C PRO A 39 9.32 10.06 -4.55
N VAL A 40 8.82 10.17 -3.31
CA VAL A 40 9.15 9.23 -2.23
C VAL A 40 8.69 7.81 -2.58
N PHE A 41 7.48 7.66 -3.10
CA PHE A 41 6.98 6.36 -3.56
C PHE A 41 7.68 5.88 -4.83
N SER A 42 7.97 6.79 -5.78
CA SER A 42 8.75 6.47 -6.98
C SER A 42 10.10 5.86 -6.63
N ASP A 43 10.83 6.48 -5.71
CA ASP A 43 12.14 5.99 -5.25
C ASP A 43 11.99 4.68 -4.49
N MET A 44 11.04 4.59 -3.56
CA MET A 44 10.78 3.37 -2.77
C MET A 44 10.47 2.15 -3.65
N PHE A 45 9.61 2.31 -4.65
CA PHE A 45 9.25 1.20 -5.56
C PHE A 45 10.36 0.87 -6.56
N SER A 46 11.18 1.84 -6.96
CA SER A 46 12.35 1.60 -7.82
C SER A 46 13.46 0.82 -7.09
N LEU A 47 13.59 1.02 -5.78
CA LEU A 47 14.57 0.33 -4.93
C LEU A 47 14.10 -1.08 -4.54
N ASN A 48 12.80 -1.27 -4.33
CA ASN A 48 12.18 -2.57 -4.05
C ASN A 48 12.06 -3.43 -5.31
N ARG A 49 13.18 -4.00 -5.75
CA ARG A 49 13.20 -5.01 -6.82
C ARG A 49 12.55 -6.32 -6.36
N PRO A 50 11.84 -7.05 -7.24
CA PRO A 50 11.31 -8.38 -6.90
C PRO A 50 12.47 -9.31 -6.53
N GLY A 51 12.58 -9.66 -5.24
CA GLY A 51 13.64 -10.52 -4.69
C GLY A 51 14.30 -10.02 -3.40
N VAL A 52 14.14 -8.75 -3.03
CA VAL A 52 14.69 -8.20 -1.78
C VAL A 52 13.56 -7.86 -0.82
N GLN A 53 13.29 -8.79 0.10
CA GLN A 53 12.54 -8.58 1.34
C GLN A 53 11.17 -7.88 1.20
N GLN A 54 10.29 -8.45 0.39
CA GLN A 54 8.86 -8.19 0.56
C GLN A 54 8.34 -9.27 1.50
N GLU A 55 7.76 -8.89 2.65
CA GLU A 55 6.83 -9.79 3.32
C GLU A 55 5.69 -10.06 2.32
N ILE A 56 5.75 -11.20 1.63
CA ILE A 56 4.71 -11.66 0.72
C ILE A 56 3.55 -12.13 1.59
N THR A 57 2.76 -11.22 2.13
CA THR A 57 1.69 -11.57 3.09
C THR A 57 0.55 -10.56 3.08
N ASN A 58 -0.17 -10.51 1.96
CA ASN A 58 -1.64 -10.64 1.90
C ASN A 58 -2.01 -10.89 0.43
N ASN A 59 -2.52 -12.08 0.09
CA ASN A 59 -2.90 -12.46 -1.28
C ASN A 59 -1.80 -12.37 -2.36
N GLY A 60 -0.51 -12.38 -1.98
CA GLY A 60 0.61 -12.32 -2.93
C GLY A 60 1.05 -10.91 -3.35
N LEU A 61 0.48 -9.86 -2.76
CA LEU A 61 0.89 -8.48 -2.98
C LEU A 61 1.94 -8.03 -1.97
N PRO A 62 2.88 -7.13 -2.35
CA PRO A 62 3.79 -6.50 -1.41
C PRO A 62 3.04 -5.56 -0.47
N VAL A 63 3.36 -5.64 0.82
CA VAL A 63 2.83 -4.74 1.85
C VAL A 63 3.88 -3.69 2.19
N VAL A 64 3.49 -2.42 2.11
CA VAL A 64 4.31 -1.27 2.52
C VAL A 64 3.73 -0.67 3.79
N PRO A 65 4.41 -0.82 4.95
CA PRO A 65 3.96 -0.19 6.18
C PRO A 65 4.19 1.32 6.12
N LEU A 66 3.19 2.07 6.53
CA LEU A 66 3.19 3.53 6.58
C LEU A 66 2.95 4.01 8.02
N PRO A 67 3.63 5.08 8.46
CA PRO A 67 3.41 5.64 9.80
C PRO A 67 2.05 6.32 9.95
N GLU A 68 1.41 6.73 8.86
CA GLU A 68 0.10 7.38 8.85
C GLU A 68 -1.01 6.44 9.31
N SER A 69 -2.02 6.99 10.01
CA SER A 69 -3.22 6.26 10.38
C SER A 69 -4.18 6.11 9.19
N SER A 70 -5.09 5.15 9.28
CA SER A 70 -6.13 4.91 8.27
C SER A 70 -6.93 6.15 7.92
N LYS A 71 -7.26 6.99 8.92
CA LYS A 71 -7.95 8.25 8.73
C LYS A 71 -7.16 9.21 7.84
N ILE A 72 -5.84 9.34 8.05
CA ILE A 72 -4.99 10.22 7.26
C ILE A 72 -4.88 9.69 5.82
N LEU A 73 -4.62 8.39 5.66
CA LEU A 73 -4.51 7.77 4.35
C LEU A 73 -5.80 7.91 3.55
N GLN A 74 -6.97 7.79 4.18
CA GLN A 74 -8.26 7.98 3.51
C GLN A 74 -8.50 9.42 3.01
N PHE A 75 -7.80 10.42 3.54
CA PHE A 75 -7.85 11.78 3.01
C PHE A 75 -6.83 12.02 1.87
N LEU A 76 -5.75 11.24 1.83
CA LEU A 76 -4.65 11.44 0.87
C LEU A 76 -4.78 10.57 -0.39
N LEU A 77 -5.47 9.43 -0.29
CA LEU A 77 -5.70 8.45 -1.35
C LEU A 77 -7.07 8.62 -1.99
#